data_AF-A0A835NH71-F1
#
_entry.id   AF-A0A835NH71-F1
#
_cell.length_a   1.000
_cell.length_b   1.000
_cell.length_c   1.000
_cell.angle_alpha   90.00
_cell.angle_beta   90.00
_cell.angle_gamma   90.00
#
_symmetry.space_group_name_H-M   'P 1'
#
loop_
_entity.id
_entity.type
_entity.pdbx_description
1 polymer ?
#
loop_
_entity_poly.entity_id
_entity_poly.type
_entity_poly.pdbx_seq_one_letter_code
_entity_poly.pdbx_strand_id
1 'polypeptide(L)' 'MSSKYEHSSPWPAFTETLRGDSVAKREERPGALKVTCGKCGNGLGHEFLNDGPKRGQSRF' A
#
# COMPACT_ATOMS: atom_id res chain seq x y z
N MET A 1 -8.57 15.15 -3.25
CA MET A 1 -7.57 14.06 -3.21
C MET A 1 -7.94 13.12 -2.08
N SER A 2 -8.55 11.99 -2.40
CA SER A 2 -8.73 10.90 -1.45
C SER A 2 -8.19 9.65 -2.13
N SER A 3 -6.99 9.21 -1.73
CA SER A 3 -6.41 7.95 -2.19
C SER A 3 -7.12 6.73 -1.60
N LYS A 4 -7.91 6.93 -0.54
CA LYS A 4 -8.75 5.91 0.08
C LYS A 4 -9.93 5.56 -0.82
N TYR A 5 -10.20 4.27 -0.96
CA TYR A 5 -11.37 3.75 -1.67
C TYR A 5 -12.04 2.60 -0.91
N GLU A 6 -13.24 2.23 -1.31
CA GLU A 6 -13.97 1.09 -0.75
C GLU A 6 -13.41 -0.21 -1.32
N HIS A 7 -13.11 -1.16 -0.45
CA HIS A 7 -12.60 -2.48 -0.81
C HIS A 7 -13.26 -3.52 0.09
N SER A 8 -13.42 -4.74 -0.40
CA SER A 8 -14.10 -5.83 0.32
C SER A 8 -13.31 -6.36 1.53
N SER A 9 -12.03 -6.00 1.65
CA SER A 9 -11.21 -6.38 2.80
C SER A 9 -11.63 -5.64 4.08
N PRO A 10 -11.39 -6.23 5.27
CA PRO A 10 -11.66 -5.55 6.55
C PRO A 10 -10.72 -4.37 6.84
N TRP A 11 -9.71 -4.14 5.99
CA TRP A 11 -8.69 -3.10 6.16
C TRP A 11 -8.95 -1.91 5.22
N PRO A 12 -8.55 -0.68 5.63
CA PRO A 12 -8.63 0.48 4.75
C PRO A 12 -7.69 0.29 3.54
N ALA A 13 -8.18 0.62 2.35
CA ALA A 13 -7.44 0.48 1.10
C ALA A 13 -7.10 1.84 0.48
N PHE A 14 -5.87 1.99 0.00
CA PHE A 14 -5.39 3.22 -0.64
C PHE A 14 -4.69 2.92 -1.98
N THR A 15 -4.77 3.84 -2.94
CA THR A 15 -4.08 3.69 -4.24
C THR A 15 -2.67 4.27 -4.26
N GLU A 16 -2.36 5.18 -3.33
CA GLU A 16 -1.09 5.90 -3.28
C GLU A 16 -0.77 6.40 -1.87
N THR A 17 0.51 6.61 -1.62
CA THR A 17 1.04 7.26 -0.42
C THR A 17 1.06 8.77 -0.59
N LEU A 18 0.92 9.53 0.50
CA LEU A 18 0.97 11.00 0.47
C LEU A 18 2.32 11.57 -0.03
N ARG A 19 3.43 10.90 0.26
CA ARG A 19 4.80 11.29 -0.13
C ARG A 19 5.62 10.04 -0.45
N GLY A 20 6.61 10.16 -1.34
CA GLY A 20 7.45 9.04 -1.78
C GLY A 20 8.26 8.36 -0.66
N ASP A 21 8.58 9.08 0.41
CA ASP A 21 9.31 8.60 1.59
C ASP A 21 8.40 8.20 2.78
N SER A 22 7.08 8.26 2.60
CA SER A 22 6.13 7.97 3.69
C SER A 22 6.28 6.54 4.21
N VAL A 23 6.63 5.63 3.30
CA VAL A 23 6.72 4.21 3.59
C VAL A 23 8.00 3.62 3.01
N ALA A 24 8.57 2.66 3.75
CA ALA A 24 9.58 1.75 3.24
C ALA A 24 8.89 0.44 2.83
N LYS A 25 9.41 -0.20 1.78
CA LYS A 25 8.84 -1.40 1.17
C LYS A 25 9.87 -2.52 1.20
N ARG A 26 9.42 -3.72 1.53
CA ARG A 26 10.25 -4.94 1.48
C ARG A 26 9.43 -6.05 0.84
N GLU A 27 10.01 -6.76 -0.12
CA GLU A 27 9.34 -7.90 -0.73
C GLU A 27 9.07 -8.98 0.31
N GLU A 28 7.79 -9.39 0.42
CA GLU A 28 7.37 -10.50 1.26
C GLU A 28 7.02 -11.72 0.41
N ARG A 29 6.32 -11.52 -0.71
CA ARG A 29 5.98 -12.54 -1.71
C ARG A 29 5.90 -11.88 -3.10
N PRO A 30 5.95 -12.67 -4.20
CA PRO A 30 5.75 -12.13 -5.53
C PRO A 30 4.44 -11.34 -5.63
N GLY A 31 4.53 -10.05 -5.95
CA GLY A 31 3.37 -9.15 -6.06
C GLY A 31 2.86 -8.55 -4.74
N ALA A 32 3.45 -8.88 -3.59
CA ALA A 32 3.08 -8.35 -2.29
C ALA A 32 4.31 -7.86 -1.51
N LEU A 33 4.35 -6.55 -1.24
CA LEU A 33 5.41 -5.90 -0.50
C LEU A 33 4.92 -5.60 0.92
N LYS A 34 5.71 -5.95 1.94
CA LYS A 34 5.49 -5.47 3.30
C LYS A 34 5.81 -3.98 3.37
N VAL A 35 4.90 -3.23 3.98
CA VAL A 35 4.98 -1.77 4.10
C VAL A 35 5.22 -1.40 5.56
N THR A 36 6.27 -0.62 5.79
CA THR A 36 6.61 -0.06 7.11
C THR A 36 6.69 1.46 7.03
N CYS A 37 6.52 2.16 8.15
CA CYS A 37 6.72 3.60 8.22
C CYS A 37 8.16 3.95 7.78
N GLY A 38 8.30 4.87 6.82
CA GLY A 38 9.60 5.28 6.28
C GLY A 38 10.51 5.98 7.30
N LYS A 39 9.96 6.45 8.43
CA LYS A 39 10.71 7.15 9.49
C LYS A 39 11.03 6.29 10.69
N CYS A 40 10.06 5.57 11.25
CA CYS A 40 10.24 4.81 12.49
C CYS A 40 10.30 3.30 12.29
N GLY A 41 10.07 2.80 11.07
CA GLY A 41 10.11 1.37 10.77
C GLY A 41 8.92 0.55 11.28
N ASN A 42 7.89 1.18 11.87
CA ASN A 42 6.72 0.45 12.36
C ASN A 42 5.95 -0.23 11.22
N GLY A 43 5.41 -1.44 11.45
CA GLY A 43 4.62 -2.16 10.46
C GLY A 43 3.28 -1.47 10.19
N LEU A 44 2.98 -1.23 8.92
CA LEU A 44 1.73 -0.59 8.49
C LEU A 44 0.80 -1.54 7.74
N GLY A 45 1.35 -2.49 6.99
CA GLY A 45 0.57 -3.44 6.20
C GLY A 45 1.32 -3.92 4.97
N HIS A 46 0.63 -3.96 3.83
CA HIS A 46 1.17 -4.46 2.57
C HIS A 46 0.78 -3.58 1.40
N GLU A 47 1.62 -3.55 0.37
CA GLU A 47 1.29 -3.05 -0.94
C GLU A 47 1.15 -4.25 -1.88
N PHE A 48 -0.03 -4.38 -2.48
CA PHE A 48 -0.33 -5.38 -3.49
C PHE A 48 -0.21 -4.74 -4.88
N LEU A 49 0.75 -5.22 -5.67
CA LEU A 49 1.05 -4.66 -6.98
C LEU A 49 -0.05 -5.04 -7.99
N ASN A 50 -0.54 -4.04 -8.74
CA ASN A 50 -1.62 -4.20 -9.74
C ASN A 50 -2.99 -4.63 -9.17
N ASP A 51 -3.20 -4.49 -7.86
CA ASP A 51 -4.43 -4.88 -7.15
C ASP A 51 -5.33 -3.66 -6.79
N GLY A 52 -5.06 -2.52 -7.41
CA GLY A 52 -5.85 -1.31 -7.27
C GLY A 52 -7.13 -1.30 -8.12
N PRO A 53 -8.00 -0.29 -7.95
CA PRO A 53 -9.29 -0.20 -8.66
C PRO A 53 -9.14 0.08 -10.15
N LYS A 54 -7.97 0.53 -10.62
CA LYS A 54 -7.63 0.70 -12.04
C LYS A 54 -6.45 -0.18 -12.39
N ARG A 55 -6.40 -0.61 -13.66
CA ARG A 55 -5.32 -1.42 -14.21
C ARG A 55 -3.96 -0.76 -13.96
N GLY A 56 -3.04 -1.50 -13.34
CA GLY A 56 -1.69 -1.04 -13.03
C GLY A 56 -1.54 -0.27 -11.72
N GLN A 57 -2.62 0.00 -10.97
CA GLN A 57 -2.51 0.64 -9.66
C GLN A 57 -2.22 -0.39 -8.58
N SER A 58 -1.42 0.01 -7.59
CA SER A 58 -1.25 -0.76 -6.36
C SER A 58 -2.41 -0.54 -5.39
N ARG A 59 -2.58 -1.48 -4.46
CA ARG A 59 -3.41 -1.32 -3.27
C ARG A 59 -2.55 -1.40 -2.02
N PHE A 60 -2.53 -0.32 -1.25
CA PHE A 60 -1.98 -0.26 0.10
C PHE A 60 -3.05 -0.57 1.13
#